data_AF-A0A954M5H9-F1
#
_entry.id   AF-A0A954M5H9-F1
#
_cell.length_a   1.000
_cell.length_b   1.000
_cell.length_c   1.000
_cell.angle_alpha   90.00
_cell.angle_beta   90.00
_cell.angle_gamma   90.00
#
_symmetry.space_group_name_H-M   'P 1'
#
loop_
_entity.id
_entity.type
_entity.pdbx_description
1 polymer ?
#
loop_
_entity_poly.entity_id
_entity_poly.type
_entity_poly.pdbx_seq_one_letter_code
_entity_poly.pdbx_strand_id
1 'polypeptide(L)'
;FAATTLDTATRLQRYVIQELGSTLSVQPLTNKYIATGVAVVLAFAIACIPGPSAPGAPPSPPGTGGLILWPLFGAINQLLAGLAFMVIAFHLWRRNKPILFITLPMLFMLAMPALAMCWQMFHPETGWWVKKDYLLFGIGATIMLLQIWIVIEGILIWPKVHGIQEEKLPPLPAKPAMANG
;
A
#
# COMPACT_ATOMS: atom_id res chain seq x y z
N PHE A 1 5.75 -13.97 19.75
CA PHE A 1 5.54 -12.71 18.99
C PHE A 1 5.97 -12.87 17.53
N ALA A 2 7.24 -13.18 17.24
CA ALA A 2 7.74 -13.33 15.86
C ALA A 2 6.91 -14.28 14.97
N ALA A 3 6.57 -15.48 15.46
CA ALA A 3 5.75 -16.44 14.70
C ALA A 3 4.33 -15.93 14.40
N THR A 4 3.72 -15.19 15.33
CA THR A 4 2.37 -14.62 15.17
C THR A 4 2.37 -13.48 14.15
N THR A 5 3.39 -12.60 14.20
CA THR A 5 3.58 -11.54 13.22
C THR A 5 3.85 -12.13 11.83
N LEU A 6 4.67 -13.17 11.74
CA LEU A 6 4.96 -13.88 10.50
C LEU A 6 3.70 -14.51 9.89
N ASP A 7 2.87 -15.19 10.68
CA ASP A 7 1.59 -15.75 10.22
C ASP A 7 0.67 -14.64 9.68
N THR A 8 0.52 -13.55 10.44
CA THR A 8 -0.32 -12.43 10.04
C THR A 8 0.17 -11.76 8.76
N ALA A 9 1.48 -11.50 8.65
CA ALA A 9 2.09 -10.89 7.47
C ALA A 9 1.93 -11.79 6.23
N THR A 10 2.14 -13.10 6.38
CA THR A 10 1.97 -14.07 5.28
C THR A 10 0.52 -14.12 4.81
N ARG A 11 -0.44 -14.07 5.73
CA ARG A 11 -1.88 -14.04 5.41
C ARG A 11 -2.27 -12.76 4.68
N LEU A 12 -1.78 -11.59 5.12
CA LEU A 12 -2.03 -10.30 4.45
C LEU A 12 -1.43 -10.28 3.05
N GLN A 13 -0.18 -10.73 2.89
CA GLN A 13 0.48 -10.82 1.59
C GLN A 13 -0.29 -11.72 0.62
N ARG A 14 -0.80 -12.85 1.12
CA ARG A 14 -1.66 -13.75 0.34
C ARG A 14 -2.92 -13.03 -0.14
N TYR A 15 -3.60 -12.26 0.71
CA TYR A 15 -4.79 -11.52 0.29
C TYR A 15 -4.46 -10.52 -0.82
N VAL A 16 -3.36 -9.75 -0.67
CA VAL A 16 -2.89 -8.84 -1.73
C VAL A 16 -2.64 -9.58 -3.04
N ILE A 17 -1.99 -10.75 -3.01
CA ILE A 17 -1.73 -11.56 -4.19
C ILE A 17 -3.04 -12.07 -4.83
N GLN A 18 -4.00 -12.51 -4.02
CA GLN A 18 -5.29 -13.00 -4.52
C GLN A 18 -6.10 -11.86 -5.17
N GLU A 19 -6.10 -10.67 -4.58
CA GLU A 19 -6.74 -9.48 -5.14
C GLU A 19 -6.09 -9.05 -6.46
N LEU A 20 -4.76 -9.07 -6.54
CA LEU A 20 -4.02 -8.82 -7.79
C LEU A 20 -4.33 -9.90 -8.84
N GLY A 21 -4.35 -11.18 -8.46
CA GLY A 21 -4.68 -12.28 -9.34
C GLY A 21 -6.09 -12.19 -9.92
N SER A 22 -7.06 -11.76 -9.10
CA SER A 22 -8.43 -11.50 -9.52
C SER A 22 -8.48 -10.31 -10.50
N THR A 23 -7.86 -9.19 -10.15
CA THR A 23 -7.84 -7.96 -10.96
C THR A 23 -7.18 -8.16 -12.31
N LEU A 24 -6.08 -8.92 -12.35
CA LEU A 24 -5.33 -9.23 -13.57
C LEU A 24 -5.84 -10.47 -14.31
N SER A 25 -6.94 -11.08 -13.84
CA SER A 25 -7.52 -12.31 -14.42
C SER A 25 -6.56 -13.51 -14.48
N VAL A 26 -5.60 -13.60 -13.56
CA VAL A 26 -4.65 -14.71 -13.45
C VAL A 26 -5.19 -15.75 -12.46
N GLN A 27 -6.04 -16.64 -12.95
CA GLN A 27 -6.79 -17.62 -12.14
C GLN A 27 -5.94 -18.43 -11.14
N PRO A 28 -4.70 -18.89 -11.46
CA PRO A 28 -3.89 -19.61 -10.48
C PRO A 28 -3.58 -18.83 -9.20
N LEU A 29 -3.38 -17.51 -9.27
CA LEU A 29 -3.05 -16.68 -8.10
C LEU A 29 -4.26 -16.41 -7.19
N THR A 30 -5.48 -16.76 -7.61
CA THR A 30 -6.67 -16.71 -6.75
C THR A 30 -6.72 -17.88 -5.77
N ASN A 31 -6.03 -18.99 -6.05
CA ASN A 31 -6.01 -20.16 -5.19
C ASN A 31 -5.17 -19.89 -3.93
N LYS A 32 -5.76 -20.14 -2.75
CA LYS A 32 -5.12 -19.87 -1.45
C LYS A 32 -3.75 -20.55 -1.27
N TYR A 33 -3.53 -21.73 -1.84
CA TYR A 33 -2.29 -22.48 -1.68
C TYR A 33 -1.19 -21.91 -2.58
N ILE A 34 -1.53 -21.62 -3.84
CA ILE A 34 -0.61 -21.02 -4.81
C ILE A 34 -0.22 -19.62 -4.35
N ALA A 35 -1.20 -18.80 -3.96
CA ALA A 35 -0.95 -17.45 -3.45
C ALA A 35 -0.07 -17.44 -2.19
N THR A 36 -0.28 -18.37 -1.25
CA THR A 36 0.60 -18.54 -0.08
C THR A 36 2.00 -18.97 -0.51
N GLY A 37 2.11 -19.94 -1.42
CA GLY A 37 3.39 -20.40 -1.95
C GLY A 37 4.20 -19.25 -2.56
N VAL A 38 3.56 -18.44 -3.40
CA VAL A 38 4.18 -17.24 -3.99
C VAL A 38 4.61 -16.25 -2.90
N ALA A 39 3.75 -15.96 -1.91
CA ALA A 39 4.08 -15.06 -0.80
C ALA A 39 5.33 -15.53 -0.04
N VAL A 40 5.39 -16.81 0.32
CA VAL A 40 6.49 -17.40 1.09
C VAL A 40 7.78 -17.46 0.26
N VAL A 41 7.69 -17.85 -1.02
CA VAL A 41 8.87 -17.93 -1.91
C VAL A 41 9.46 -16.54 -2.14
N LEU A 42 8.64 -15.50 -2.36
CA LEU A 42 9.11 -14.13 -2.50
C LEU A 42 9.77 -13.60 -1.21
N ALA A 43 9.15 -13.84 -0.06
CA ALA A 43 9.72 -13.44 1.22
C ALA A 43 11.04 -14.17 1.52
N PHE A 44 11.11 -15.47 1.21
CA PHE A 44 12.32 -16.28 1.33
C PHE A 44 13.42 -15.79 0.39
N ALA A 45 13.09 -15.50 -0.88
CA ALA A 45 14.03 -14.97 -1.86
C ALA A 45 14.66 -13.66 -1.37
N ILE A 46 13.87 -12.74 -0.82
CA ILE A 46 14.39 -11.50 -0.21
C ILE A 46 15.27 -11.81 1.00
N ALA A 47 14.87 -12.74 1.88
CA ALA A 47 15.63 -13.11 3.07
C ALA A 47 17.00 -13.73 2.75
N CYS A 48 17.13 -14.38 1.59
CA CYS A 48 18.40 -14.92 1.08
C CYS A 48 19.37 -13.86 0.55
N ILE A 49 18.90 -12.65 0.25
CA ILE A 49 19.78 -11.55 -0.16
C ILE A 49 20.51 -11.02 1.08
N PRO A 50 21.84 -10.85 1.06
CA PRO A 50 22.56 -10.24 2.18
C PRO A 50 22.10 -8.79 2.37
N GLY A 51 21.72 -8.43 3.59
CA GLY A 51 21.36 -7.05 3.92
C GLY A 51 22.55 -6.09 3.88
N PRO A 52 22.32 -4.77 3.99
CA PRO A 52 23.39 -3.77 3.97
C PRO A 52 24.43 -4.03 5.07
N SER A 53 25.72 -4.01 4.73
CA SER A 53 26.83 -4.13 5.70
C SER A 53 27.63 -2.84 5.74
N ALA A 54 28.14 -2.47 6.92
CA ALA A 54 29.00 -1.29 7.05
C ALA A 54 30.34 -1.52 6.33
N PRO A 55 30.98 -0.46 5.79
CA PRO A 55 32.30 -0.58 5.17
C PRO A 55 33.32 -1.18 6.16
N GLY A 56 33.96 -2.29 5.79
CA GLY A 56 34.93 -2.99 6.63
C GLY A 56 34.33 -3.95 7.68
N ALA A 57 33.01 -4.10 7.75
CA ALA A 57 32.35 -5.08 8.63
C ALA A 57 32.24 -6.46 7.95
N PRO A 58 32.16 -7.56 8.73
CA PRO A 58 31.82 -8.87 8.17
C PRO A 58 30.45 -8.86 7.47
N PRO A 59 30.20 -9.80 6.54
CA PRO A 59 28.93 -9.89 5.83
C PRO A 59 27.75 -9.95 6.80
N SER A 60 26.66 -9.26 6.44
CA SER A 60 25.44 -9.26 7.25
C SER A 60 24.93 -10.68 7.49
N PRO A 61 24.41 -11.00 8.68
CA PRO A 61 23.87 -12.32 8.98
C PRO A 61 22.82 -12.77 7.94
N PRO A 62 22.68 -14.09 7.70
CA PRO A 62 21.61 -14.60 6.85
C PRO A 62 20.23 -14.18 7.38
N GLY A 63 19.28 -13.91 6.48
CA GLY A 63 17.95 -13.42 6.84
C GLY A 63 17.81 -11.90 6.99
N THR A 64 18.88 -11.14 6.69
CA THR A 64 18.88 -9.66 6.80
C THR A 64 18.42 -8.93 5.53
N GLY A 65 18.11 -9.63 4.43
CA GLY A 65 17.76 -8.99 3.17
C GLY A 65 16.52 -8.10 3.21
N GLY A 66 15.60 -8.31 4.15
CA GLY A 66 14.48 -7.40 4.37
C GLY A 66 14.89 -5.97 4.74
N LEU A 67 16.07 -5.78 5.34
CA LEU A 67 16.60 -4.46 5.70
C LEU A 67 16.92 -3.59 4.47
N ILE A 68 17.12 -4.21 3.31
CA ILE A 68 17.32 -3.51 2.04
C ILE A 68 16.12 -2.62 1.71
N LEU A 69 14.90 -3.07 2.04
CA LEU A 69 13.67 -2.35 1.76
C LEU A 69 13.32 -1.29 2.81
N TRP A 70 14.08 -1.21 3.90
CA TRP A 70 13.81 -0.31 5.02
C TRP A 70 13.64 1.17 4.61
N PRO A 71 14.44 1.73 3.68
CA PRO A 71 14.29 3.13 3.26
C PRO A 71 12.93 3.46 2.62
N LEU A 72 12.19 2.46 2.13
CA LEU A 72 10.85 2.64 1.54
C LEU A 72 9.72 2.61 2.58
N PHE A 73 9.98 2.05 3.77
CA PHE A 73 8.93 1.79 4.77
C PHE A 73 8.19 3.06 5.19
N GLY A 74 8.92 4.14 5.49
CA GLY A 74 8.32 5.41 5.88
C GLY A 74 7.46 6.03 4.77
N ALA A 75 7.94 5.98 3.53
CA ALA A 75 7.22 6.53 2.38
C ALA A 75 5.92 5.76 2.12
N ILE A 76 5.95 4.42 2.10
CA ILE A 76 4.76 3.59 1.86
C ILE A 76 3.69 3.83 2.93
N ASN A 77 4.08 3.94 4.20
CA ASN A 77 3.13 4.19 5.29
C ASN A 77 2.44 5.55 5.16
N GLN A 78 3.19 6.58 4.77
CA GLN A 78 2.62 7.91 4.52
C GLN A 78 1.70 7.89 3.30
N LEU A 79 2.03 7.15 2.24
CA LEU A 79 1.16 6.99 1.07
C LEU A 79 -0.14 6.24 1.40
N LEU A 80 -0.07 5.20 2.24
CA LEU A 80 -1.27 4.50 2.72
C LEU A 80 -2.16 5.42 3.55
N ALA A 81 -1.56 6.25 4.41
CA ALA A 81 -2.28 7.28 5.16
C ALA A 81 -2.89 8.34 4.22
N GLY A 82 -2.16 8.76 3.19
CA GLY A 82 -2.64 9.68 2.15
C GLY A 82 -3.85 9.11 1.40
N LEU A 83 -3.82 7.83 1.03
CA LEU A 83 -4.94 7.13 0.39
C LEU A 83 -6.15 7.03 1.33
N ALA A 84 -5.95 6.71 2.60
CA ALA A 84 -7.02 6.69 3.59
C ALA A 84 -7.68 8.06 3.75
N PHE A 85 -6.88 9.13 3.87
CA PHE A 85 -7.41 10.49 3.92
C PHE A 85 -8.12 10.89 2.64
N MET A 86 -7.63 10.45 1.48
CA MET A 86 -8.31 10.68 0.21
C MET A 86 -9.69 10.04 0.18
N VAL A 87 -9.82 8.77 0.59
CA VAL A 87 -11.12 8.09 0.69
C VAL A 87 -12.08 8.83 1.62
N ILE A 88 -11.61 9.29 2.78
CA ILE A 88 -12.42 10.07 3.72
C ILE A 88 -12.82 11.42 3.12
N ALA A 89 -11.89 12.10 2.45
CA ALA A 89 -12.16 13.37 1.79
C ALA A 89 -13.23 13.21 0.71
N PHE A 90 -13.15 12.17 -0.12
CA PHE A 90 -14.19 11.81 -1.08
C PHE A 90 -15.53 11.52 -0.42
N HIS A 91 -15.55 10.78 0.68
CA HIS A 91 -16.76 10.46 1.42
C HIS A 91 -17.45 11.73 1.96
N LEU A 92 -16.69 12.64 2.58
CA LEU A 92 -17.21 13.90 3.10
C LEU A 92 -17.65 14.85 1.99
N TRP A 93 -16.88 14.92 0.90
CA TRP A 93 -17.18 15.72 -0.28
C TRP A 93 -18.51 15.32 -0.92
N ARG A 94 -18.75 14.01 -1.05
CA ARG A 94 -20.01 13.44 -1.54
C ARG A 94 -21.22 13.84 -0.67
N ARG A 95 -21.01 14.06 0.63
CA ARG A 95 -22.05 14.40 1.62
C ARG A 95 -22.18 15.91 1.89
N ASN A 96 -21.51 16.77 1.12
CA ASN A 96 -21.47 18.22 1.33
C ASN A 96 -21.04 18.60 2.76
N LYS A 97 -20.07 17.87 3.33
CA LYS A 97 -19.48 18.16 4.65
C LYS A 97 -18.17 18.94 4.48
N PRO A 98 -17.74 19.72 5.48
CA PRO A 98 -16.46 20.43 5.41
C PRO A 98 -15.32 19.42 5.25
N ILE A 99 -14.44 19.67 4.29
CA ILE A 99 -13.34 18.77 3.91
C ILE A 99 -11.94 19.34 4.22
N LEU A 100 -11.83 20.64 4.51
CA LEU A 100 -10.54 21.33 4.56
C LEU A 100 -9.57 20.69 5.57
N PHE A 101 -10.10 20.27 6.73
CA PHE A 101 -9.30 19.67 7.81
C PHE A 101 -8.73 18.29 7.44
N ILE A 102 -9.32 17.58 6.48
CA ILE A 102 -8.82 16.27 6.02
C ILE A 102 -7.96 16.40 4.76
N THR A 103 -8.29 17.35 3.87
CA THR A 103 -7.54 17.55 2.62
C THR A 103 -6.14 18.09 2.86
N LEU A 104 -5.92 18.92 3.88
CA LEU A 104 -4.58 19.44 4.17
C LEU A 104 -3.61 18.32 4.61
N PRO A 105 -3.93 17.47 5.61
CA PRO A 105 -3.13 16.28 5.91
C PRO A 105 -2.98 15.32 4.73
N MET A 106 -4.04 15.12 3.94
CA MET A 106 -3.99 14.29 2.74
C MET A 106 -2.92 14.77 1.75
N LEU A 107 -2.94 16.05 1.39
CA LEU A 107 -1.98 16.62 0.45
C LEU A 107 -0.55 16.51 0.97
N PHE A 108 -0.33 16.75 2.26
CA PHE A 108 0.98 16.59 2.88
C PHE A 108 1.48 15.14 2.82
N MET A 109 0.62 14.17 3.18
CA MET A 109 0.95 12.75 3.18
C MET A 109 1.15 12.17 1.77
N LEU A 110 0.62 12.81 0.74
CA LEU A 110 0.91 12.45 -0.66
C LEU A 110 2.17 13.16 -1.17
N ALA A 111 2.34 14.46 -0.91
CA ALA A 111 3.45 15.23 -1.46
C ALA A 111 4.80 14.88 -0.82
N MET A 112 4.86 14.76 0.50
CA MET A 112 6.13 14.56 1.21
C MET A 112 6.85 13.26 0.83
N PRO A 113 6.18 12.09 0.76
CA PRO A 113 6.81 10.87 0.27
C PRO A 113 7.29 10.98 -1.18
N ALA A 114 6.53 11.64 -2.06
CA ALA A 114 6.95 11.83 -3.45
C ALA A 114 8.25 12.63 -3.52
N LEU A 115 8.32 13.75 -2.80
CA LEU A 115 9.54 14.57 -2.74
C LEU A 115 10.72 13.78 -2.15
N ALA A 116 10.50 13.07 -1.04
CA ALA A 116 11.53 12.29 -0.38
C ALA A 116 12.02 11.11 -1.25
N MET A 117 11.12 10.42 -1.95
CA MET A 117 11.49 9.32 -2.86
C MET A 117 12.21 9.85 -4.09
N CYS A 118 11.77 10.96 -4.70
CA CYS A 118 12.50 11.61 -5.79
C CYS A 118 13.93 11.95 -5.35
N TRP A 119 14.09 12.50 -4.15
CA TRP A 119 15.41 12.77 -3.59
C TRP A 119 16.22 11.48 -3.43
N GLN A 120 15.69 10.45 -2.77
CA GLN A 120 16.41 9.18 -2.58
C GLN A 120 16.75 8.45 -3.89
N MET A 121 15.97 8.64 -4.95
CA MET A 121 16.23 8.02 -6.26
C MET A 121 17.36 8.74 -7.03
N PHE A 122 17.36 10.08 -7.02
CA PHE A 122 18.17 10.89 -7.94
C PHE A 122 19.23 11.77 -7.27
N HIS A 123 19.36 11.75 -5.94
CA HIS A 123 20.37 12.58 -5.28
C HIS A 123 21.79 12.27 -5.81
N PRO A 124 22.58 13.28 -6.21
CA PRO A 124 23.85 13.06 -6.92
C PRO A 124 24.90 12.24 -6.17
N GLU A 125 24.90 12.27 -4.84
CA GLU A 125 25.93 11.60 -4.02
C GLU A 125 25.41 10.34 -3.31
N THR A 126 24.12 10.31 -2.99
CA THR A 126 23.54 9.31 -2.07
C THR A 126 22.36 8.55 -2.68
N GLY A 127 21.94 8.93 -3.88
CA GLY A 127 20.78 8.35 -4.55
C GLY A 127 21.00 6.90 -4.98
N TRP A 128 19.91 6.12 -5.03
CA TRP A 128 19.95 4.70 -5.37
C TRP A 128 20.49 4.44 -6.76
N TRP A 129 20.26 5.35 -7.72
CA TRP A 129 20.83 5.25 -9.06
C TRP A 129 22.36 5.27 -9.04
N VAL A 130 22.94 6.18 -8.25
CA VAL A 130 24.40 6.37 -8.15
C VAL A 130 25.04 5.23 -7.37
N LYS A 131 24.39 4.77 -6.29
CA LYS A 131 24.84 3.61 -5.50
C LYS A 131 24.64 2.26 -6.20
N LYS A 132 23.99 2.25 -7.37
CA LYS A 132 23.61 1.03 -8.12
C LYS A 132 22.68 0.09 -7.34
N ASP A 133 21.87 0.68 -6.45
CA ASP A 133 20.84 -0.04 -5.68
C ASP A 133 19.58 -0.22 -6.55
N TYR A 134 19.70 -1.02 -7.63
CA TYR A 134 18.65 -1.17 -8.63
C TYR A 134 17.34 -1.75 -8.08
N LEU A 135 17.41 -2.54 -7.02
CA LEU A 135 16.23 -3.11 -6.36
C LEU A 135 15.38 -2.01 -5.70
N LEU A 136 15.99 -1.12 -4.91
CA LEU A 136 15.26 0.01 -4.31
C LEU A 136 14.79 0.99 -5.38
N PHE A 137 15.63 1.26 -6.38
CA PHE A 137 15.26 2.14 -7.47
C PHE A 137 14.04 1.61 -8.24
N GLY A 138 14.00 0.32 -8.58
CA GLY A 138 12.89 -0.29 -9.31
C GLY A 138 11.59 -0.31 -8.50
N ILE A 139 11.65 -0.69 -7.23
CA ILE A 139 10.47 -0.69 -6.36
C ILE A 139 9.99 0.74 -6.11
N GLY A 140 10.90 1.67 -5.80
CA GLY A 140 10.58 3.08 -5.58
C GLY A 140 9.98 3.75 -6.82
N ALA A 141 10.53 3.49 -8.01
CA ALA A 141 9.96 3.96 -9.28
C ALA A 141 8.54 3.42 -9.50
N THR A 142 8.32 2.13 -9.24
CA THR A 142 6.99 1.51 -9.36
C THR A 142 5.99 2.16 -8.41
N ILE A 143 6.37 2.39 -7.15
CA ILE A 143 5.53 3.06 -6.15
C ILE A 143 5.23 4.49 -6.59
N MET A 144 6.21 5.22 -7.11
CA MET A 144 6.04 6.59 -7.61
C MET A 144 5.05 6.65 -8.78
N LEU A 145 5.14 5.71 -9.73
CA LEU A 145 4.22 5.61 -10.86
C LEU A 145 2.79 5.34 -10.39
N LEU A 146 2.60 4.38 -9.46
CA LEU A 146 1.30 4.10 -8.87
C LEU A 146 0.75 5.29 -8.09
N GLN A 147 1.61 6.00 -7.36
CA GLN A 147 1.22 7.21 -6.64
C GLN A 147 0.73 8.30 -7.60
N ILE A 148 1.49 8.59 -8.66
CA ILE A 148 1.10 9.59 -9.67
C ILE A 148 -0.23 9.20 -10.31
N TRP A 149 -0.41 7.93 -10.66
CA TRP A 149 -1.68 7.41 -11.17
C TRP A 149 -2.82 7.72 -10.20
N ILE A 150 -2.70 7.30 -8.94
CA ILE A 150 -3.76 7.46 -7.93
C ILE A 150 -4.13 8.93 -7.73
N VAL A 151 -3.13 9.84 -7.73
CA VAL A 151 -3.38 11.28 -7.62
C VAL A 151 -4.14 11.81 -8.84
N ILE A 152 -3.77 11.38 -10.05
CA ILE A 152 -4.48 11.76 -11.29
C ILE A 152 -5.93 11.29 -11.23
N GLU A 153 -6.18 10.01 -10.92
CA GLU A 153 -7.54 9.47 -10.78
C GLU A 153 -8.36 10.23 -9.72
N GLY A 154 -7.72 10.53 -8.58
CA GLY A 154 -8.32 11.35 -7.53
C GLY A 154 -8.79 12.70 -8.06
N ILE A 155 -7.93 13.44 -8.77
CA ILE A 155 -8.28 14.75 -9.34
C ILE A 155 -9.40 14.63 -10.39
N LEU A 156 -9.36 13.60 -11.25
CA LEU A 156 -10.37 13.40 -12.31
C LEU A 156 -11.75 13.01 -11.76
N ILE A 157 -11.81 12.27 -10.66
CA ILE A 157 -13.04 11.81 -10.03
C ILE A 157 -13.63 12.87 -9.10
N TRP A 158 -12.79 13.72 -8.50
CA TRP A 158 -13.18 14.75 -7.53
C TRP A 158 -14.42 15.60 -7.90
N PRO A 159 -14.53 16.16 -9.12
CA PRO A 159 -15.72 16.94 -9.48
C PRO A 159 -16.96 16.06 -9.71
N LYS A 160 -16.79 14.79 -10.10
CA LYS A 160 -17.88 13.89 -10.49
C LYS A 160 -18.68 13.35 -9.31
N VAL A 161 -18.08 13.28 -8.13
CA VAL A 161 -18.69 12.67 -6.93
C VAL A 161 -19.51 13.65 -6.08
N HIS A 162 -19.50 14.94 -6.41
CA HIS A 162 -20.17 15.94 -5.61
C HIS A 162 -21.69 15.75 -5.64
N GLY A 163 -22.31 15.60 -4.47
CA GLY A 163 -23.77 15.56 -4.31
C GLY A 163 -24.48 14.22 -4.66
N ILE A 164 -23.75 13.17 -5.05
CA ILE A 164 -24.36 11.85 -5.27
C ILE A 164 -24.72 11.26 -3.89
N GLN A 165 -26.00 11.06 -3.54
CA GLN A 165 -26.35 10.36 -2.30
C GLN A 165 -26.44 8.84 -2.55
N GLU A 166 -26.21 8.02 -1.53
CA GLU A 166 -26.49 6.58 -1.63
C GLU A 166 -28.00 6.36 -1.78
N GLU A 167 -28.39 5.43 -2.64
CA GLU A 167 -29.78 5.01 -2.75
C GLU A 167 -30.25 4.49 -1.38
N LYS A 168 -31.31 5.10 -0.83
CA LYS A 168 -31.84 4.70 0.48
C LYS A 168 -32.33 3.26 0.36
N LEU A 169 -31.72 2.37 1.13
CA LEU A 169 -32.16 0.97 1.20
C LEU A 169 -33.67 0.91 1.48
N PRO A 170 -34.41 -0.03 0.86
CA PRO A 170 -35.80 -0.27 1.20
C PRO A 170 -35.94 -0.53 2.71
N PRO A 171 -37.02 -0.08 3.36
CA PRO A 171 -37.24 -0.36 4.76
C PRO A 171 -37.22 -1.88 4.98
N LEU A 172 -36.49 -2.31 6.02
CA LEU A 172 -36.43 -3.72 6.40
C LEU A 172 -37.85 -4.27 6.61
N PRO A 173 -38.17 -5.47 6.11
CA PRO A 173 -39.45 -6.09 6.38
C PRO A 173 -39.67 -6.18 7.90
N ALA A 174 -40.87 -5.79 8.36
CA ALA A 174 -41.21 -5.81 9.77
C ALA A 174 -40.98 -7.22 10.34
N LYS A 175 -40.22 -7.30 11.43
CA LYS A 175 -39.96 -8.56 12.14
C LYS A 175 -41.31 -9.19 12.49
N PRO A 176 -41.61 -10.44 12.07
CA PRO A 176 -42.86 -11.09 12.43
C PRO A 176 -42.95 -11.15 13.96
N ALA A 177 -44.07 -10.68 14.50
CA ALA A 177 -44.34 -10.76 15.93
C ALA A 177 -44.22 -12.22 16.34
N MET A 178 -43.30 -12.53 17.26
CA MET A 178 -43.24 -13.86 17.84
C MET A 178 -44.57 -14.05 18.57
N ALA A 179 -45.38 -14.98 18.08
CA ALA A 179 -46.58 -15.41 18.77
C ALA A 179 -46.13 -16.01 20.10
N ASN A 180 -46.40 -15.32 21.20
CA ASN A 180 -46.30 -15.88 22.53
C ASN A 180 -47.40 -16.94 22.64
N GLY A 181 -47.01 -18.21 22.53
CA GLY A 181 -47.81 -19.37 22.93
C GLY A 181 -47.48 -19.76 24.37
#